data_AF-A0A2I0DTB2-F1
#
_entry.id   AF-A0A2I0DTB2-F1
#
_cell.length_a   1.000
_cell.length_b   1.000
_cell.length_c   1.000
_cell.angle_alpha   90.00
_cell.angle_beta   90.00
_cell.angle_gamma   90.00
#
_symmetry.space_group_name_H-M   'P 1'
#
loop_
_entity.id
_entity.type
_entity.pdbx_description
1 polymer ?
#
loop_
_entity_poly.entity_id
_entity_poly.type
_entity_poly.pdbx_seq_one_letter_code
_entity_poly.pdbx_strand_id
1 'polypeptide(L)'
;MSKMAHVIALITIIAIVVLSNAVMAATWIVNNNSELREQLLSANAGDTIILQAASYTGNFEITKALMLKGLEGADIDALGHGSAIKVSASDVAIQGLSIRNWGADLYENDAGIWIAEQTDKITINGNRLVGDGFGIRADDSRELTIRHNRISGNPLLHVLDRGDGIYLNRVEQAVIEFNKIDHVRDGVYIESSKGSLVTNNRFYGLQYGIHYMYSEQDEAYGNVSENVNGGYAIMSSKLVYLHHNRTQNATEYGVLLNITNGARIEFNVLRNIHNPNGQEALGNQGRAMFIYGALDNEIRGNEFAMSDIGIAMAMGGEKNRIYENNFINNLIQVKYVGDELLQWSLAGRGNYWSGYMGWDHTQDGIGAQSYQANDSMDKLFWRYPEAKFLMNSPVVSLLRWVESQLTVFTVTGIKDDYPLMQPFPINHPVESDMFESEFVYEQ
;
A
#
# COMPACT_ATOMS: atom_id res chain seq x y z
N MET A 1 21.92 -1.38 66.15
CA MET A 1 20.83 -1.32 65.15
C MET A 1 21.22 -1.84 63.76
N SER A 2 22.50 -2.10 63.43
CA SER A 2 22.91 -2.48 62.07
C SER A 2 22.68 -3.97 61.70
N LYS A 3 22.89 -4.92 62.63
CA LYS A 3 22.76 -6.36 62.32
C LYS A 3 21.32 -6.80 62.03
N MET A 4 20.34 -6.24 62.75
CA MET A 4 18.93 -6.58 62.58
C MET A 4 18.35 -6.05 61.25
N ALA A 5 18.81 -4.88 60.80
CA ALA A 5 18.44 -4.33 59.50
C ALA A 5 19.00 -5.17 58.32
N HIS A 6 20.22 -5.72 58.46
CA HIS A 6 20.81 -6.60 57.45
C HIS A 6 20.09 -7.95 57.37
N VAL A 7 19.66 -8.51 58.50
CA VAL A 7 18.89 -9.76 58.53
C VAL A 7 17.50 -9.55 57.91
N ILE A 8 16.84 -8.43 58.20
CA ILE A 8 15.55 -8.10 57.59
C ILE A 8 15.72 -7.90 56.08
N ALA A 9 16.72 -7.12 55.63
CA ALA A 9 16.99 -6.92 54.21
C ALA A 9 17.31 -8.22 53.46
N LEU A 10 18.08 -9.12 54.07
CA LEU A 10 18.38 -10.43 53.48
C LEU A 10 17.14 -11.32 53.40
N ILE A 11 16.28 -11.31 54.42
CA ILE A 11 14.99 -12.03 54.41
C ILE A 11 14.05 -11.43 53.36
N THR A 12 14.03 -10.10 53.18
CA THR A 12 13.21 -9.45 52.14
C THR A 12 13.72 -9.79 50.73
N ILE A 13 15.04 -9.82 50.52
CA ILE A 13 15.64 -10.21 49.23
C ILE A 13 15.36 -11.70 48.93
N ILE A 14 15.51 -12.59 49.92
CA ILE A 14 15.17 -14.00 49.76
C ILE A 14 13.66 -14.17 49.53
N ALA A 15 12.80 -13.41 50.20
CA ALA A 15 11.36 -13.43 49.95
C ALA A 15 11.01 -12.91 48.55
N ILE A 16 11.69 -11.89 48.03
CA ILE A 16 11.51 -11.40 46.65
C ILE A 16 12.00 -12.43 45.63
N VAL A 17 13.09 -13.13 45.90
CA VAL A 17 13.64 -14.19 45.01
C VAL A 17 12.82 -15.49 45.09
N VAL A 18 12.15 -15.77 46.21
CA VAL A 18 11.27 -16.94 46.38
C VAL A 18 9.83 -16.64 45.93
N LEU A 19 9.39 -15.36 45.98
CA LEU A 19 8.14 -14.89 45.38
C LEU A 19 8.25 -14.63 43.88
N SER A 20 9.45 -14.49 43.33
CA SER A 20 9.71 -14.75 41.91
C SER A 20 9.71 -16.26 41.66
N ASN A 21 8.58 -16.92 41.95
CA ASN A 21 8.22 -18.04 41.10
C ASN A 21 8.23 -17.47 39.69
N ALA A 22 9.21 -17.87 38.90
CA ALA A 22 9.13 -17.70 37.46
C ALA A 22 7.75 -18.24 37.08
N VAL A 23 6.83 -17.36 36.70
CA VAL A 23 5.59 -17.76 36.05
C VAL A 23 6.06 -18.29 34.71
N MET A 24 6.45 -19.56 34.71
CA MET A 24 6.81 -20.28 33.51
C MET A 24 5.52 -20.36 32.72
N ALA A 25 5.46 -19.64 31.61
CA ALA A 25 4.40 -19.76 30.63
C ALA A 25 4.15 -21.25 30.36
N ALA A 26 2.96 -21.73 30.68
CA ALA A 26 2.60 -23.11 30.43
C ALA A 26 2.38 -23.33 28.94
N THR A 27 2.66 -24.54 28.47
CA THR A 27 2.33 -24.96 27.10
C THR A 27 1.24 -26.01 27.14
N TRP A 28 0.09 -25.68 26.55
CA TRP A 28 -1.08 -26.54 26.46
C TRP A 28 -1.19 -27.09 25.04
N ILE A 29 -1.26 -28.41 24.90
CA ILE A 29 -1.46 -29.05 23.59
C ILE A 29 -2.93 -29.45 23.51
N VAL A 30 -3.63 -28.99 22.48
CA VAL A 30 -5.04 -29.29 22.24
C VAL A 30 -5.21 -30.00 20.90
N ASN A 31 -6.16 -30.93 20.80
CA ASN A 31 -6.40 -31.73 19.60
C ASN A 31 -7.87 -31.70 19.11
N ASN A 32 -8.75 -30.99 19.83
CA ASN A 32 -10.16 -30.87 19.48
C ASN A 32 -10.79 -29.56 19.98
N ASN A 33 -12.03 -29.31 19.54
CA ASN A 33 -12.81 -28.11 19.87
C ASN A 33 -13.03 -27.89 21.37
N SER A 34 -13.34 -28.96 22.11
CA SER A 34 -13.64 -28.85 23.55
C SER A 34 -12.39 -28.46 24.32
N GLU A 35 -11.25 -29.10 24.02
CA GLU A 35 -9.96 -28.77 24.63
C GLU A 35 -9.53 -27.33 24.29
N LEU A 36 -9.69 -26.89 23.04
CA LEU A 36 -9.36 -25.52 22.66
C LEU A 36 -10.20 -24.49 23.44
N ARG A 37 -11.52 -24.70 23.51
CA ARG A 37 -12.41 -23.80 24.29
C ARG A 37 -12.06 -23.79 25.78
N GLU A 38 -11.82 -24.96 26.35
CA GLU A 38 -11.44 -25.09 27.76
C GLU A 38 -10.12 -24.35 28.04
N GLN A 39 -9.11 -24.50 27.18
CA GLN A 39 -7.81 -23.86 27.38
C GLN A 39 -7.84 -22.35 27.14
N LEU A 40 -8.59 -21.86 26.14
CA LEU A 40 -8.79 -20.41 25.97
C LEU A 40 -9.43 -19.77 27.20
N LEU A 41 -10.32 -20.50 27.90
CA LEU A 41 -10.95 -20.04 29.13
C LEU A 41 -10.03 -20.13 30.35
N SER A 42 -9.23 -21.19 30.47
CA SER A 42 -8.50 -21.51 31.70
C SER A 42 -7.01 -21.13 31.71
N ALA A 43 -6.38 -20.93 30.55
CA ALA A 43 -4.97 -20.55 30.44
C ALA A 43 -4.65 -19.26 31.20
N ASN A 44 -3.41 -19.12 31.67
CA ASN A 44 -2.92 -17.90 32.31
C ASN A 44 -2.32 -16.94 31.29
N ALA A 45 -2.21 -15.66 31.67
CA ALA A 45 -1.49 -14.70 30.87
C ALA A 45 -0.02 -15.14 30.65
N GLY A 46 0.44 -15.11 29.40
CA GLY A 46 1.75 -15.57 28.96
C GLY A 46 1.79 -17.02 28.47
N ASP A 47 0.74 -17.83 28.69
CA ASP A 47 0.72 -19.22 28.26
C ASP A 47 0.73 -19.37 26.73
N THR A 48 1.08 -20.56 26.26
CA THR A 48 1.01 -20.96 24.85
C THR A 48 0.01 -22.11 24.69
N ILE A 49 -0.92 -21.98 23.75
CA ILE A 49 -1.85 -23.03 23.33
C ILE A 49 -1.43 -23.49 21.94
N ILE A 50 -1.06 -24.77 21.82
CA ILE A 50 -0.62 -25.42 20.57
C ILE A 50 -1.76 -26.30 20.03
N LEU A 51 -2.26 -25.97 18.85
CA LEU A 51 -3.23 -26.77 18.10
C LEU A 51 -2.50 -27.84 17.31
N GLN A 52 -2.83 -29.11 17.59
CA GLN A 52 -2.42 -30.24 16.76
C GLN A 52 -3.11 -30.22 15.39
N ALA A 53 -2.64 -31.06 14.48
CA ALA A 53 -3.29 -31.27 13.19
C ALA A 53 -4.70 -31.83 13.38
N ALA A 54 -5.70 -30.96 13.24
CA ALA A 54 -7.12 -31.26 13.42
C ALA A 54 -7.98 -30.14 12.81
N SER A 55 -9.24 -30.45 12.55
CA SER A 55 -10.25 -29.42 12.25
C SER A 55 -10.91 -28.95 13.55
N TYR A 56 -10.79 -27.66 13.79
CA TYR A 56 -11.47 -26.91 14.85
C TYR A 56 -12.61 -26.13 14.22
N THR A 57 -13.82 -26.27 14.75
CA THR A 57 -15.05 -25.79 14.12
C THR A 57 -15.79 -24.82 15.02
N GLY A 58 -16.23 -23.72 14.42
CA GLY A 58 -16.90 -22.59 15.05
C GLY A 58 -15.95 -21.44 15.32
N ASN A 59 -16.45 -20.46 16.06
CA ASN A 59 -15.74 -19.23 16.39
C ASN A 59 -15.04 -19.36 17.74
N PHE A 60 -13.90 -18.69 17.89
CA PHE A 60 -13.07 -18.70 19.10
C PHE A 60 -12.76 -17.28 19.57
N GLU A 61 -12.64 -17.10 20.88
CA GLU A 61 -12.28 -15.81 21.47
C GLU A 61 -11.05 -15.94 22.37
N ILE A 62 -10.09 -15.03 22.20
CA ILE A 62 -8.90 -14.89 23.03
C ILE A 62 -9.10 -13.69 23.94
N THR A 63 -9.29 -13.94 25.24
CA THR A 63 -9.56 -12.90 26.26
C THR A 63 -8.41 -12.69 27.24
N LYS A 64 -7.25 -13.32 26.99
CA LYS A 64 -6.05 -13.23 27.83
C LYS A 64 -4.81 -13.08 26.94
N ALA A 65 -3.80 -12.39 27.42
CA ALA A 65 -2.49 -12.32 26.78
C ALA A 65 -1.88 -13.73 26.65
N LEU A 66 -1.78 -14.28 25.45
CA LEU A 66 -1.27 -15.64 25.22
C LEU A 66 -0.79 -15.83 23.79
N MET A 67 -0.10 -16.93 23.53
CA MET A 67 0.21 -17.38 22.18
C MET A 67 -0.74 -18.50 21.75
N LEU A 68 -1.43 -18.33 20.64
CA LEU A 68 -2.17 -19.38 19.93
C LEU A 68 -1.34 -19.82 18.71
N LYS A 69 -0.89 -21.08 18.72
CA LYS A 69 0.01 -21.61 17.70
C LYS A 69 -0.57 -22.85 17.02
N GLY A 70 -0.69 -22.82 15.70
CA GLY A 70 -1.00 -23.99 14.88
C GLY A 70 0.25 -24.80 14.54
N LEU A 71 0.14 -26.12 14.60
CA LEU A 71 1.01 -27.01 13.82
C LEU A 71 0.44 -27.19 12.41
N GLU A 72 1.25 -27.68 11.49
CA GLU A 72 0.81 -28.00 10.13
C GLU A 72 -0.44 -28.91 10.17
N GLY A 73 -1.50 -28.49 9.49
CA GLY A 73 -2.81 -29.17 9.50
C GLY A 73 -3.78 -28.73 10.60
N ALA A 74 -3.43 -27.74 11.45
CA ALA A 74 -4.38 -27.09 12.36
C ALA A 74 -5.29 -26.11 11.58
N ASP A 75 -6.55 -26.50 11.39
CA ASP A 75 -7.53 -25.77 10.56
C ASP A 75 -8.70 -25.28 11.41
N ILE A 76 -8.95 -23.97 11.39
CA ILE A 76 -10.12 -23.33 12.01
C ILE A 76 -11.15 -23.03 10.92
N ASP A 77 -12.33 -23.64 11.04
CA ASP A 77 -13.48 -23.46 10.17
C ASP A 77 -14.60 -22.72 10.91
N ALA A 78 -14.84 -21.46 10.52
CA ALA A 78 -15.87 -20.62 11.14
C ALA A 78 -17.28 -20.85 10.58
N LEU A 79 -17.48 -21.87 9.74
CA LEU A 79 -18.81 -22.31 9.27
C LEU A 79 -19.62 -21.23 8.54
N GLY A 80 -18.96 -20.28 7.90
CA GLY A 80 -19.54 -19.22 7.08
C GLY A 80 -20.29 -18.14 7.87
N HIS A 81 -20.04 -17.98 9.17
CA HIS A 81 -20.69 -16.96 9.98
C HIS A 81 -19.77 -16.37 11.04
N GLY A 82 -19.93 -15.07 11.31
CA GLY A 82 -19.14 -14.40 12.33
C GLY A 82 -17.66 -14.32 11.99
N SER A 83 -16.87 -13.78 12.92
CA SER A 83 -15.42 -13.81 12.85
C SER A 83 -14.84 -15.14 13.34
N ALA A 84 -13.81 -15.69 12.70
CA ALA A 84 -13.26 -16.99 13.11
C ALA A 84 -12.53 -16.93 14.46
N ILE A 85 -11.67 -15.92 14.63
CA ILE A 85 -11.00 -15.64 15.90
C ILE A 85 -11.23 -14.18 16.28
N LYS A 86 -11.79 -13.95 17.46
CA LYS A 86 -11.87 -12.63 18.09
C LYS A 86 -10.79 -12.49 19.15
N VAL A 87 -10.07 -11.37 19.15
CA VAL A 87 -9.03 -11.05 20.12
C VAL A 87 -9.47 -9.83 20.92
N SER A 88 -9.67 -10.02 22.23
CA SER A 88 -10.16 -8.98 23.15
C SER A 88 -9.14 -8.68 24.26
N ALA A 89 -7.88 -9.13 24.11
CA ALA A 89 -6.80 -8.92 25.06
C ALA A 89 -5.50 -8.55 24.35
N SER A 90 -4.77 -7.60 24.95
CA SER A 90 -3.45 -7.18 24.48
C SER A 90 -2.39 -8.26 24.67
N ASP A 91 -1.22 -8.10 24.03
CA ASP A 91 -0.08 -9.01 24.14
C ASP A 91 -0.41 -10.45 23.71
N VAL A 92 -1.16 -10.58 22.59
CA VAL A 92 -1.54 -11.87 21.98
C VAL A 92 -0.73 -12.14 20.72
N ALA A 93 -0.30 -13.39 20.54
CA ALA A 93 0.32 -13.86 19.30
C ALA A 93 -0.51 -14.97 18.66
N ILE A 94 -0.82 -14.87 17.37
CA ILE A 94 -1.51 -15.89 16.57
C ILE A 94 -0.56 -16.33 15.45
N GLN A 95 -0.18 -17.60 15.44
CA GLN A 95 0.84 -18.11 14.53
C GLN A 95 0.52 -19.46 13.90
N GLY A 96 0.78 -19.59 12.59
CA GLY A 96 0.83 -20.89 11.91
C GLY A 96 -0.53 -21.59 11.74
N LEU A 97 -1.64 -20.85 11.78
CA LEU A 97 -2.99 -21.41 11.62
C LEU A 97 -3.45 -21.38 10.15
N SER A 98 -4.21 -22.40 9.76
CA SER A 98 -5.15 -22.31 8.64
C SER A 98 -6.48 -21.84 9.20
N ILE A 99 -7.03 -20.73 8.68
CA ILE A 99 -8.30 -20.15 9.09
C ILE A 99 -9.13 -19.98 7.83
N ARG A 100 -10.37 -20.49 7.83
CA ARG A 100 -11.23 -20.42 6.66
C ARG A 100 -12.69 -20.23 7.00
N ASN A 101 -13.44 -19.83 5.98
CA ASN A 101 -14.89 -19.86 5.98
C ASN A 101 -15.47 -19.06 7.17
N TRP A 102 -14.96 -17.85 7.41
CA TRP A 102 -15.65 -16.87 8.26
C TRP A 102 -16.77 -16.20 7.46
N GLY A 103 -17.62 -15.45 8.14
CA GLY A 103 -18.77 -14.80 7.49
C GLY A 103 -18.37 -13.71 6.49
N ALA A 104 -19.35 -13.27 5.70
CA ALA A 104 -19.17 -12.28 4.64
C ALA A 104 -19.82 -10.93 4.99
N ASP A 105 -20.39 -10.77 6.19
CA ASP A 105 -21.12 -9.56 6.54
C ASP A 105 -20.15 -8.44 6.91
N LEU A 106 -19.92 -7.53 5.95
CA LEU A 106 -19.05 -6.37 6.11
C LEU A 106 -19.61 -5.34 7.09
N TYR A 107 -20.93 -5.34 7.34
CA TYR A 107 -21.57 -4.45 8.31
C TYR A 107 -21.37 -4.94 9.74
N GLU A 108 -21.45 -6.26 9.94
CA GLU A 108 -21.13 -6.91 11.22
C GLU A 108 -19.62 -7.11 11.44
N ASN A 109 -18.80 -6.69 10.47
CA ASN A 109 -17.34 -6.75 10.49
C ASN A 109 -16.77 -8.18 10.57
N ASP A 110 -17.41 -9.13 9.90
CA ASP A 110 -16.94 -10.52 9.85
C ASP A 110 -15.50 -10.61 9.33
N ALA A 111 -14.63 -11.26 10.11
CA ALA A 111 -13.21 -11.39 9.78
C ALA A 111 -12.61 -12.76 10.09
N GLY A 112 -11.54 -13.13 9.39
CA GLY A 112 -10.73 -14.29 9.78
C GLY A 112 -10.10 -14.09 11.16
N ILE A 113 -9.53 -12.90 11.40
CA ILE A 113 -9.08 -12.47 12.72
C ILE A 113 -9.61 -11.05 12.97
N TRP A 114 -10.45 -10.90 13.99
CA TRP A 114 -10.93 -9.60 14.45
C TRP A 114 -10.26 -9.23 15.77
N ILE A 115 -9.55 -8.10 15.78
CA ILE A 115 -8.96 -7.48 16.96
C ILE A 115 -9.93 -6.41 17.45
N ALA A 116 -10.43 -6.60 18.67
CA ALA A 116 -11.36 -5.67 19.29
C ALA A 116 -10.69 -4.33 19.61
N GLU A 117 -11.50 -3.28 19.76
CA GLU A 117 -11.03 -1.97 20.19
C GLU A 117 -10.18 -2.03 21.47
N GLN A 118 -9.21 -1.12 21.59
CA GLN A 118 -8.33 -0.98 22.75
C GLN A 118 -7.49 -2.23 23.04
N THR A 119 -7.10 -2.94 21.98
CA THR A 119 -6.30 -4.17 22.05
C THR A 119 -4.94 -3.97 21.39
N ASP A 120 -3.90 -3.84 22.21
CA ASP A 120 -2.57 -3.46 21.75
C ASP A 120 -1.59 -4.65 21.67
N LYS A 121 -0.49 -4.47 20.94
CA LYS A 121 0.65 -5.42 20.90
C LYS A 121 0.26 -6.81 20.42
N ILE A 122 -0.48 -6.86 19.30
CA ILE A 122 -0.88 -8.11 18.67
C ILE A 122 0.12 -8.51 17.60
N THR A 123 0.52 -9.78 17.60
CA THR A 123 1.33 -10.38 16.53
C THR A 123 0.52 -11.42 15.77
N ILE A 124 0.35 -11.24 14.45
CA ILE A 124 -0.28 -12.22 13.55
C ILE A 124 0.76 -12.65 12.54
N ASN A 125 1.27 -13.87 12.67
CA ASN A 125 2.45 -14.34 11.94
C ASN A 125 2.25 -15.68 11.23
N GLY A 126 2.48 -15.74 9.93
CA GLY A 126 2.58 -17.03 9.21
C GLY A 126 1.26 -17.81 9.14
N ASN A 127 0.12 -17.13 9.10
CA ASN A 127 -1.20 -17.77 9.00
C ASN A 127 -1.69 -17.80 7.54
N ARG A 128 -2.54 -18.77 7.21
CA ARG A 128 -3.27 -18.87 5.94
C ARG A 128 -4.75 -18.58 6.18
N LEU A 129 -5.27 -17.51 5.60
CA LEU A 129 -6.64 -17.06 5.75
C LEU A 129 -7.37 -17.13 4.40
N VAL A 130 -8.51 -17.82 4.33
CA VAL A 130 -9.37 -17.89 3.13
C VAL A 130 -10.86 -17.67 3.45
N GLY A 131 -11.46 -16.60 2.94
CA GLY A 131 -12.86 -16.26 3.22
C GLY A 131 -13.33 -14.99 2.52
N ASP A 132 -14.62 -14.67 2.70
CA ASP A 132 -15.30 -13.62 1.92
C ASP A 132 -15.24 -12.24 2.60
N GLY A 133 -15.31 -12.19 3.94
CA GLY A 133 -15.20 -10.97 4.74
C GLY A 133 -13.76 -10.46 4.89
N PHE A 134 -13.50 -9.65 5.92
CA PHE A 134 -12.16 -9.12 6.16
C PHE A 134 -11.16 -10.24 6.50
N GLY A 135 -9.91 -10.16 6.03
CA GLY A 135 -8.89 -11.12 6.45
C GLY A 135 -8.52 -10.89 7.92
N ILE A 136 -7.89 -9.74 8.17
CA ILE A 136 -7.50 -9.26 9.49
C ILE A 136 -8.09 -7.86 9.68
N ARG A 137 -8.81 -7.66 10.78
CA ARG A 137 -9.40 -6.36 11.11
C ARG A 137 -8.97 -5.91 12.50
N ALA A 138 -8.63 -4.63 12.64
CA ALA A 138 -8.44 -3.98 13.94
C ALA A 138 -9.01 -2.56 13.95
N ASP A 139 -9.58 -2.18 15.08
CA ASP A 139 -10.05 -0.83 15.37
C ASP A 139 -9.38 -0.34 16.67
N ASP A 140 -9.08 0.95 16.79
CA ASP A 140 -8.60 1.60 18.04
C ASP A 140 -7.48 0.84 18.78
N SER A 141 -6.41 0.48 18.08
CA SER A 141 -5.35 -0.41 18.58
C SER A 141 -3.95 0.14 18.31
N ARG A 142 -2.93 -0.40 19.00
CA ARG A 142 -1.53 0.06 18.86
C ARG A 142 -0.55 -1.09 18.74
N GLU A 143 0.58 -0.82 18.09
CA GLU A 143 1.73 -1.73 18.04
C GLU A 143 1.37 -3.12 17.45
N LEU A 144 0.64 -3.14 16.33
CA LEU A 144 0.27 -4.39 15.65
C LEU A 144 1.39 -4.85 14.73
N THR A 145 1.73 -6.15 14.75
CA THR A 145 2.68 -6.76 13.82
C THR A 145 1.98 -7.85 13.01
N ILE A 146 1.76 -7.61 11.72
CA ILE A 146 1.06 -8.52 10.80
C ILE A 146 2.05 -8.95 9.71
N ARG A 147 2.58 -10.18 9.79
CA ARG A 147 3.66 -10.61 8.91
C ARG A 147 3.58 -12.04 8.40
N HIS A 148 4.14 -12.27 7.21
CA HIS A 148 4.23 -13.60 6.59
C HIS A 148 2.87 -14.32 6.42
N ASN A 149 1.75 -13.59 6.43
CA ASN A 149 0.43 -14.21 6.24
C ASN A 149 0.11 -14.34 4.76
N ARG A 150 -0.69 -15.36 4.43
CA ARG A 150 -1.35 -15.50 3.13
C ARG A 150 -2.84 -15.28 3.30
N ILE A 151 -3.39 -14.25 2.67
CA ILE A 151 -4.80 -13.87 2.79
C ILE A 151 -5.42 -13.90 1.40
N SER A 152 -6.41 -14.77 1.20
CA SER A 152 -7.09 -14.91 -0.09
C SER A 152 -8.59 -14.67 0.07
N GLY A 153 -9.11 -13.73 -0.71
CA GLY A 153 -10.55 -13.46 -0.80
C GLY A 153 -11.22 -14.32 -1.88
N ASN A 154 -12.45 -13.95 -2.24
CA ASN A 154 -13.26 -14.70 -3.21
C ASN A 154 -13.35 -13.98 -4.57
N PRO A 155 -12.70 -14.51 -5.62
CA PRO A 155 -12.70 -13.88 -6.94
C PRO A 155 -14.06 -13.90 -7.63
N LEU A 156 -15.01 -14.74 -7.19
CA LEU A 156 -16.35 -14.82 -7.77
C LEU A 156 -17.27 -13.67 -7.32
N LEU A 157 -16.94 -13.01 -6.20
CA LEU A 157 -17.66 -11.83 -5.73
C LEU A 157 -17.25 -10.60 -6.54
N HIS A 158 -18.20 -9.68 -6.72
CA HIS A 158 -17.88 -8.35 -7.21
C HIS A 158 -16.90 -7.67 -6.24
N VAL A 159 -15.95 -6.89 -6.75
CA VAL A 159 -14.81 -6.39 -5.95
C VAL A 159 -15.24 -5.62 -4.69
N LEU A 160 -16.34 -4.86 -4.78
CA LEU A 160 -16.86 -4.06 -3.66
C LEU A 160 -17.58 -4.88 -2.58
N ASP A 161 -17.95 -6.13 -2.90
CA ASP A 161 -18.64 -7.05 -1.97
C ASP A 161 -17.65 -7.91 -1.18
N ARG A 162 -16.35 -7.78 -1.44
CA ARG A 162 -15.27 -8.49 -0.73
C ARG A 162 -14.82 -7.69 0.48
N GLY A 163 -14.37 -8.38 1.52
CA GLY A 163 -13.60 -7.73 2.58
C GLY A 163 -12.20 -7.34 2.14
N ASP A 164 -11.59 -6.42 2.88
CA ASP A 164 -10.18 -6.08 2.71
C ASP A 164 -9.29 -7.15 3.34
N GLY A 165 -8.08 -7.33 2.81
CA GLY A 165 -7.13 -8.31 3.34
C GLY A 165 -6.71 -7.95 4.76
N ILE A 166 -6.26 -6.72 4.95
CA ILE A 166 -5.95 -6.13 6.25
C ILE A 166 -6.66 -4.77 6.33
N TYR A 167 -7.60 -4.62 7.27
CA TYR A 167 -8.31 -3.38 7.54
C TYR A 167 -7.94 -2.83 8.92
N LEU A 168 -7.34 -1.64 8.96
CA LEU A 168 -6.93 -0.97 10.19
C LEU A 168 -7.58 0.40 10.29
N ASN A 169 -8.30 0.65 11.37
CA ASN A 169 -8.98 1.93 11.61
C ASN A 169 -8.55 2.49 12.97
N ARG A 170 -8.06 3.73 13.00
CA ARG A 170 -7.51 4.35 14.22
C ARG A 170 -6.43 3.50 14.88
N VAL A 171 -5.51 2.96 14.07
CA VAL A 171 -4.38 2.15 14.54
C VAL A 171 -3.09 2.97 14.53
N GLU A 172 -2.33 2.89 15.62
CA GLU A 172 -1.01 3.53 15.71
C GLU A 172 0.12 2.50 15.64
N GLN A 173 1.18 2.80 14.87
CA GLN A 173 2.42 2.02 14.85
C GLN A 173 2.24 0.55 14.40
N ALA A 174 1.43 0.32 13.36
CA ALA A 174 1.30 -0.99 12.75
C ALA A 174 2.49 -1.31 11.83
N VAL A 175 3.03 -2.54 11.91
CA VAL A 175 4.02 -3.09 11.00
C VAL A 175 3.38 -4.22 10.20
N ILE A 176 3.27 -4.03 8.88
CA ILE A 176 2.67 -4.99 7.95
C ILE A 176 3.72 -5.39 6.93
N GLU A 177 4.26 -6.60 7.06
CA GLU A 177 5.41 -7.02 6.26
C GLU A 177 5.34 -8.45 5.69
N PHE A 178 5.87 -8.64 4.49
CA PHE A 178 6.01 -9.96 3.87
C PHE A 178 4.70 -10.76 3.73
N ASN A 179 3.54 -10.10 3.65
CA ASN A 179 2.27 -10.76 3.41
C ASN A 179 2.02 -10.98 1.91
N LYS A 180 1.31 -12.06 1.57
CA LYS A 180 0.77 -12.33 0.22
C LYS A 180 -0.74 -12.19 0.29
N ILE A 181 -1.32 -11.24 -0.44
CA ILE A 181 -2.75 -10.92 -0.38
C ILE A 181 -3.35 -10.91 -1.77
N ASP A 182 -4.38 -11.72 -1.99
CA ASP A 182 -4.99 -11.90 -3.31
C ASP A 182 -6.52 -11.97 -3.28
N HIS A 183 -7.17 -11.45 -4.34
CA HIS A 183 -8.63 -11.53 -4.54
C HIS A 183 -9.51 -11.01 -3.39
N VAL A 184 -8.97 -10.12 -2.57
CA VAL A 184 -9.72 -9.29 -1.61
C VAL A 184 -10.24 -8.01 -2.30
N ARG A 185 -10.88 -7.09 -1.56
CA ARG A 185 -11.18 -5.75 -2.06
C ARG A 185 -9.91 -4.89 -2.09
N ASP A 186 -9.48 -4.34 -0.96
CA ASP A 186 -8.17 -3.70 -0.83
C ASP A 186 -7.19 -4.61 -0.06
N GLY A 187 -5.92 -4.59 -0.45
CA GLY A 187 -4.88 -5.41 0.17
C GLY A 187 -4.63 -5.01 1.61
N VAL A 188 -4.21 -3.76 1.79
CA VAL A 188 -4.04 -3.09 3.09
C VAL A 188 -4.82 -1.78 3.06
N TYR A 189 -5.88 -1.69 3.84
CA TYR A 189 -6.68 -0.48 4.04
C TYR A 189 -6.37 0.11 5.43
N ILE A 190 -5.90 1.35 5.46
CA ILE A 190 -5.50 2.06 6.69
C ILE A 190 -6.23 3.39 6.74
N GLU A 191 -7.08 3.55 7.76
CA GLU A 191 -7.93 4.72 7.94
C GLU A 191 -7.70 5.41 9.29
N SER A 192 -7.65 6.74 9.28
CA SER A 192 -7.53 7.58 10.47
C SER A 192 -6.40 7.14 11.42
N SER A 193 -5.30 6.66 10.84
CA SER A 193 -4.22 5.96 11.53
C SER A 193 -2.92 6.74 11.46
N LYS A 194 -1.88 6.25 12.14
CA LYS A 194 -0.60 6.98 12.22
C LYS A 194 0.61 6.08 12.37
N GLY A 195 1.66 6.40 11.63
CA GLY A 195 2.99 5.80 11.83
C GLY A 195 3.06 4.33 11.44
N SER A 196 2.29 3.91 10.43
CA SER A 196 2.38 2.54 9.92
C SER A 196 3.61 2.35 9.04
N LEU A 197 4.13 1.12 9.06
CA LEU A 197 5.15 0.62 8.14
C LEU A 197 4.58 -0.54 7.33
N VAL A 198 4.39 -0.33 6.03
CA VAL A 198 3.87 -1.36 5.11
C VAL A 198 4.96 -1.75 4.12
N THR A 199 5.60 -2.91 4.30
CA THR A 199 6.80 -3.26 3.50
C THR A 199 6.87 -4.68 2.97
N ASN A 200 7.41 -4.84 1.77
CA ASN A 200 7.66 -6.15 1.13
C ASN A 200 6.42 -7.05 1.02
N ASN A 201 5.22 -6.45 0.92
CA ASN A 201 3.97 -7.18 0.68
C ASN A 201 3.71 -7.38 -0.81
N ARG A 202 2.95 -8.42 -1.14
CA ARG A 202 2.55 -8.76 -2.52
C ARG A 202 1.05 -8.77 -2.65
N PHE A 203 0.56 -8.05 -3.65
CA PHE A 203 -0.85 -7.81 -3.91
C PHE A 203 -1.23 -8.27 -5.31
N TYR A 204 -2.29 -9.06 -5.44
CA TYR A 204 -2.74 -9.60 -6.74
C TYR A 204 -4.26 -9.59 -6.91
N GLY A 205 -4.75 -9.17 -8.07
CA GLY A 205 -6.15 -9.39 -8.46
C GLY A 205 -7.18 -8.67 -7.58
N LEU A 206 -6.83 -7.49 -7.08
CA LEU A 206 -7.60 -6.71 -6.11
C LEU A 206 -7.85 -5.27 -6.57
N GLN A 207 -8.63 -4.48 -5.82
CA GLN A 207 -8.87 -3.07 -6.11
C GLN A 207 -7.60 -2.25 -5.89
N TYR A 208 -7.17 -2.02 -4.64
CA TYR A 208 -5.93 -1.31 -4.31
C TYR A 208 -4.96 -2.12 -3.46
N GLY A 209 -3.67 -2.12 -3.80
CA GLY A 209 -2.65 -2.80 -2.99
C GLY A 209 -2.55 -2.19 -1.59
N ILE A 210 -2.37 -0.87 -1.54
CA ILE A 210 -2.41 -0.08 -0.30
C ILE A 210 -3.39 1.07 -0.47
N HIS A 211 -4.25 1.27 0.51
CA HIS A 211 -5.22 2.36 0.57
C HIS A 211 -5.06 3.10 1.90
N TYR A 212 -4.45 4.30 1.85
CA TYR A 212 -4.38 5.21 2.98
C TYR A 212 -5.50 6.24 2.91
N MET A 213 -6.30 6.37 3.97
CA MET A 213 -7.36 7.35 4.08
C MET A 213 -7.27 8.11 5.41
N TYR A 214 -7.02 9.43 5.36
CA TYR A 214 -6.84 10.26 6.57
C TYR A 214 -5.70 9.80 7.50
N SER A 215 -4.63 9.26 6.91
CA SER A 215 -3.49 8.72 7.66
C SER A 215 -2.31 9.70 7.70
N GLU A 216 -1.45 9.60 8.70
CA GLU A 216 -0.30 10.50 8.87
C GLU A 216 1.00 9.79 9.24
N GLN A 217 2.13 10.29 8.69
CA GLN A 217 3.49 9.84 9.04
C GLN A 217 3.75 8.35 8.74
N ASP A 218 3.13 7.82 7.70
CA ASP A 218 3.29 6.43 7.27
C ASP A 218 4.44 6.24 6.29
N GLU A 219 4.98 5.02 6.27
CA GLU A 219 6.03 4.62 5.33
C GLU A 219 5.64 3.31 4.63
N ALA A 220 5.81 3.27 3.31
CA ALA A 220 5.53 2.08 2.53
C ALA A 220 6.59 1.84 1.46
N TYR A 221 7.25 0.68 1.50
CA TYR A 221 8.33 0.36 0.56
C TYR A 221 8.51 -1.12 0.22
N GLY A 222 9.06 -1.39 -0.97
CA GLY A 222 9.33 -2.75 -1.43
C GLY A 222 8.07 -3.57 -1.73
N ASN A 223 6.89 -2.95 -1.73
CA ASN A 223 5.64 -3.65 -2.05
C ASN A 223 5.49 -3.83 -3.56
N VAL A 224 4.76 -4.87 -3.96
CA VAL A 224 4.45 -5.17 -5.35
C VAL A 224 2.94 -5.35 -5.53
N SER A 225 2.33 -4.54 -6.40
CA SER A 225 0.93 -4.63 -6.80
C SER A 225 0.82 -5.02 -8.28
N GLU A 226 0.19 -6.17 -8.55
CA GLU A 226 0.08 -6.72 -9.90
C GLU A 226 -1.37 -7.08 -10.27
N ASN A 227 -1.77 -6.77 -11.51
CA ASN A 227 -3.11 -7.07 -12.03
C ASN A 227 -4.23 -6.53 -11.11
N VAL A 228 -4.14 -5.23 -10.79
CA VAL A 228 -5.02 -4.53 -9.85
C VAL A 228 -5.81 -3.42 -10.55
N ASN A 229 -6.86 -2.88 -9.90
CA ASN A 229 -7.49 -1.67 -10.41
C ASN A 229 -6.57 -0.46 -10.22
N GLY A 230 -6.03 -0.27 -9.02
CA GLY A 230 -5.04 0.76 -8.68
C GLY A 230 -3.91 0.18 -7.84
N GLY A 231 -2.68 0.68 -8.00
CA GLY A 231 -1.54 0.19 -7.21
C GLY A 231 -1.60 0.65 -5.76
N TYR A 232 -1.39 1.95 -5.55
CA TYR A 232 -1.35 2.58 -4.22
C TYR A 232 -2.18 3.86 -4.20
N ALA A 233 -3.17 3.92 -3.32
CA ALA A 233 -4.03 5.09 -3.13
C ALA A 233 -3.67 5.81 -1.83
N ILE A 234 -3.27 7.07 -1.94
CA ILE A 234 -2.98 7.95 -0.80
C ILE A 234 -4.02 9.08 -0.84
N MET A 235 -4.95 9.06 0.10
CA MET A 235 -6.13 9.91 0.09
C MET A 235 -6.29 10.69 1.39
N SER A 236 -6.35 12.03 1.29
CA SER A 236 -6.52 12.93 2.43
C SER A 236 -5.48 12.72 3.56
N SER A 237 -4.28 12.26 3.18
CA SER A 237 -3.22 11.84 4.11
C SER A 237 -2.02 12.80 4.08
N LYS A 238 -1.23 12.81 5.15
CA LYS A 238 -0.09 13.73 5.31
C LYS A 238 1.21 13.00 5.61
N LEU A 239 2.32 13.53 5.07
CA LEU A 239 3.67 13.06 5.40
C LEU A 239 3.88 11.55 5.14
N VAL A 240 3.22 11.00 4.12
CA VAL A 240 3.40 9.61 3.70
C VAL A 240 4.70 9.49 2.88
N TYR A 241 5.56 8.53 3.23
CA TYR A 241 6.75 8.20 2.45
C TYR A 241 6.53 6.88 1.67
N LEU A 242 6.20 7.00 0.39
CA LEU A 242 6.01 5.85 -0.51
C LEU A 242 7.24 5.70 -1.40
N HIS A 243 8.05 4.66 -1.19
CA HIS A 243 9.27 4.50 -1.96
C HIS A 243 9.62 3.08 -2.39
N HIS A 244 10.29 2.93 -3.53
CA HIS A 244 10.76 1.62 -4.01
C HIS A 244 9.65 0.56 -4.13
N ASN A 245 8.42 0.98 -4.40
CA ASN A 245 7.31 0.07 -4.67
C ASN A 245 7.14 -0.13 -6.18
N ARG A 246 6.46 -1.21 -6.56
CA ARG A 246 6.19 -1.55 -7.96
C ARG A 246 4.70 -1.75 -8.20
N THR A 247 4.15 -1.03 -9.16
CA THR A 247 2.84 -1.34 -9.74
C THR A 247 3.02 -1.83 -11.16
N GLN A 248 2.42 -2.99 -11.48
CA GLN A 248 2.50 -3.63 -12.78
C GLN A 248 1.09 -4.01 -13.25
N ASN A 249 0.73 -3.67 -14.49
CA ASN A 249 -0.55 -4.05 -15.09
C ASN A 249 -1.77 -3.59 -14.27
N ALA A 250 -1.82 -2.29 -13.92
CA ALA A 250 -3.02 -1.73 -13.28
C ALA A 250 -3.96 -1.09 -14.30
N THR A 251 -5.25 -1.05 -13.98
CA THR A 251 -6.27 -0.53 -14.92
C THR A 251 -6.42 1.00 -14.81
N GLU A 252 -6.52 1.54 -13.60
CA GLU A 252 -6.89 2.93 -13.37
C GLU A 252 -5.69 3.83 -13.06
N TYR A 253 -4.83 3.38 -12.15
CA TYR A 253 -3.63 4.12 -11.77
C TYR A 253 -2.53 3.28 -11.12
N GLY A 254 -1.27 3.71 -11.27
CA GLY A 254 -0.14 3.16 -10.51
C GLY A 254 -0.10 3.68 -9.08
N VAL A 255 -0.11 5.01 -8.94
CA VAL A 255 -0.21 5.73 -7.67
C VAL A 255 -1.27 6.83 -7.79
N LEU A 256 -2.15 6.96 -6.80
CA LEU A 256 -3.07 8.07 -6.65
C LEU A 256 -2.66 8.95 -5.47
N LEU A 257 -2.46 10.24 -5.73
CA LEU A 257 -2.37 11.29 -4.72
C LEU A 257 -3.65 12.12 -4.77
N ASN A 258 -4.54 11.87 -3.81
CA ASN A 258 -5.79 12.61 -3.67
C ASN A 258 -5.75 13.46 -2.40
N ILE A 259 -5.72 14.79 -2.53
CA ILE A 259 -5.73 15.72 -1.39
C ILE A 259 -4.61 15.39 -0.38
N THR A 260 -3.45 14.96 -0.88
CA THR A 260 -2.28 14.65 -0.03
C THR A 260 -1.48 15.90 0.27
N ASN A 261 -0.80 15.92 1.42
CA ASN A 261 0.09 17.01 1.80
C ASN A 261 1.44 16.53 2.32
N GLY A 262 2.54 17.06 1.78
CA GLY A 262 3.89 16.77 2.28
C GLY A 262 4.34 15.33 2.08
N ALA A 263 3.71 14.57 1.18
CA ALA A 263 4.13 13.21 0.87
C ALA A 263 5.44 13.20 0.06
N ARG A 264 6.24 12.15 0.26
CA ARG A 264 7.44 11.85 -0.53
C ARG A 264 7.18 10.58 -1.33
N ILE A 265 7.20 10.69 -2.64
CA ILE A 265 6.97 9.59 -3.57
C ILE A 265 8.26 9.39 -4.35
N GLU A 266 9.04 8.37 -3.97
CA GLU A 266 10.42 8.25 -4.44
C GLU A 266 10.75 6.85 -4.97
N PHE A 267 11.45 6.75 -6.11
CA PHE A 267 11.98 5.47 -6.59
C PHE A 267 10.95 4.36 -6.85
N ASN A 268 9.68 4.72 -7.06
CA ASN A 268 8.64 3.75 -7.41
C ASN A 268 8.66 3.45 -8.91
N VAL A 269 8.29 2.24 -9.31
CA VAL A 269 8.19 1.82 -10.71
C VAL A 269 6.74 1.49 -11.06
N LEU A 270 6.17 2.28 -11.96
CA LEU A 270 4.76 2.21 -12.36
C LEU A 270 4.72 1.89 -13.85
N ARG A 271 4.40 0.63 -14.17
CA ARG A 271 4.51 0.05 -15.52
C ARG A 271 3.19 -0.54 -16.01
N ASN A 272 2.93 -0.37 -17.31
CA ASN A 272 1.77 -0.94 -18.00
C ASN A 272 0.43 -0.56 -17.34
N ILE A 273 0.24 0.74 -17.04
CA ILE A 273 -1.03 1.21 -16.50
C ILE A 273 -1.94 1.58 -17.66
N HIS A 274 -2.91 0.72 -17.95
CA HIS A 274 -3.72 0.77 -19.15
C HIS A 274 -5.18 0.47 -18.83
N ASN A 275 -6.09 1.37 -19.22
CA ASN A 275 -7.52 1.10 -19.16
C ASN A 275 -8.04 0.74 -20.55
N PRO A 276 -8.39 -0.53 -20.82
CA PRO A 276 -8.92 -0.94 -22.13
C PRO A 276 -10.28 -0.28 -22.45
N ASN A 277 -11.01 0.16 -21.43
CA ASN A 277 -12.26 0.90 -21.56
C ASN A 277 -12.06 2.42 -21.38
N GLY A 278 -10.80 2.88 -21.42
CA GLY A 278 -10.43 4.28 -21.27
C GLY A 278 -11.01 5.13 -22.39
N GLN A 279 -11.86 6.09 -22.03
CA GLN A 279 -12.42 7.10 -22.91
C GLN A 279 -11.83 8.46 -22.54
N GLU A 280 -11.16 9.09 -23.50
CA GLU A 280 -10.52 10.39 -23.32
C GLU A 280 -11.50 11.47 -22.82
N ALA A 281 -12.74 11.45 -23.34
CA ALA A 281 -13.83 12.34 -22.94
C ALA A 281 -14.27 12.19 -21.47
N LEU A 282 -14.06 11.01 -20.88
CA LEU A 282 -14.36 10.73 -19.47
C LEU A 282 -13.13 10.89 -18.56
N GLY A 283 -11.93 10.98 -19.14
CA GLY A 283 -10.68 11.13 -18.38
C GLY A 283 -10.32 9.90 -17.53
N ASN A 284 -10.82 8.71 -17.89
CA ASN A 284 -10.64 7.46 -17.14
C ASN A 284 -9.56 6.52 -17.72
N GLN A 285 -8.66 7.05 -18.55
CA GLN A 285 -7.49 6.30 -19.07
C GLN A 285 -6.57 5.84 -17.93
N GLY A 286 -5.74 4.83 -18.17
CA GLY A 286 -4.77 4.33 -17.19
C GLY A 286 -3.66 5.36 -16.92
N ARG A 287 -3.41 5.69 -15.65
CA ARG A 287 -2.48 6.77 -15.26
C ARG A 287 -1.35 6.23 -14.40
N ALA A 288 -0.10 6.29 -14.85
CA ALA A 288 1.01 5.81 -14.01
C ALA A 288 0.97 6.51 -12.64
N MET A 289 0.79 7.83 -12.62
CA MET A 289 0.39 8.56 -11.42
C MET A 289 -0.79 9.51 -11.70
N PHE A 290 -1.74 9.57 -10.77
CA PHE A 290 -2.84 10.53 -10.78
C PHE A 290 -2.71 11.48 -9.59
N ILE A 291 -2.56 12.77 -9.87
CA ILE A 291 -2.47 13.86 -8.89
C ILE A 291 -3.79 14.64 -8.93
N TYR A 292 -4.52 14.65 -7.82
CA TYR A 292 -5.81 15.30 -7.70
C TYR A 292 -5.88 16.12 -6.41
N GLY A 293 -5.79 17.44 -6.52
CA GLY A 293 -5.84 18.35 -5.35
C GLY A 293 -4.73 18.13 -4.31
N ALA A 294 -3.66 17.42 -4.67
CA ALA A 294 -2.54 17.10 -3.78
C ALA A 294 -1.47 18.20 -3.83
N LEU A 295 -1.02 18.70 -2.67
CA LEU A 295 -0.17 19.88 -2.56
C LEU A 295 1.12 19.62 -1.77
N ASP A 296 2.17 20.37 -2.08
CA ASP A 296 3.44 20.36 -1.33
C ASP A 296 4.11 18.98 -1.20
N ASN A 297 3.89 18.08 -2.18
CA ASN A 297 4.51 16.76 -2.23
C ASN A 297 5.81 16.81 -3.05
N GLU A 298 6.67 15.82 -2.82
CA GLU A 298 7.90 15.61 -3.57
C GLU A 298 7.84 14.29 -4.34
N ILE A 299 8.05 14.36 -5.65
CA ILE A 299 7.96 13.22 -6.57
C ILE A 299 9.29 13.15 -7.32
N ARG A 300 10.13 12.18 -6.96
CA ARG A 300 11.52 12.11 -7.42
C ARG A 300 11.98 10.68 -7.71
N GLY A 301 12.76 10.48 -8.76
CA GLY A 301 13.39 9.17 -9.01
C GLY A 301 12.41 8.07 -9.39
N ASN A 302 11.15 8.38 -9.73
CA ASN A 302 10.17 7.37 -10.10
C ASN A 302 10.27 7.02 -11.59
N GLU A 303 9.81 5.83 -11.96
CA GLU A 303 9.60 5.45 -13.35
C GLU A 303 8.10 5.38 -13.68
N PHE A 304 7.71 6.13 -14.70
CA PHE A 304 6.37 6.12 -15.30
C PHE A 304 6.51 5.57 -16.71
N ALA A 305 6.14 4.31 -16.92
CA ALA A 305 6.47 3.62 -18.16
C ALA A 305 5.29 2.86 -18.78
N MET A 306 5.25 2.87 -20.11
CA MET A 306 4.35 2.05 -20.93
C MET A 306 2.86 2.17 -20.53
N SER A 307 2.44 3.36 -20.09
CA SER A 307 1.08 3.62 -19.60
C SER A 307 0.30 4.51 -20.57
N ASP A 308 -1.03 4.57 -20.46
CA ASP A 308 -1.82 5.49 -21.30
C ASP A 308 -1.41 6.95 -21.03
N ILE A 309 -1.23 7.27 -19.75
CA ILE A 309 -0.74 8.57 -19.29
C ILE A 309 0.36 8.35 -18.26
N GLY A 310 1.49 9.04 -18.37
CA GLY A 310 2.54 9.05 -17.34
C GLY A 310 2.04 9.71 -16.06
N ILE A 311 1.89 11.04 -16.05
CA ILE A 311 1.21 11.77 -14.96
C ILE A 311 -0.05 12.43 -15.49
N ALA A 312 -1.19 12.18 -14.84
CA ALA A 312 -2.37 13.02 -14.97
C ALA A 312 -2.49 13.93 -13.75
N MET A 313 -2.73 15.22 -13.96
CA MET A 313 -2.88 16.21 -12.90
C MET A 313 -4.13 17.06 -13.16
N ALA A 314 -5.00 17.14 -12.16
CA ALA A 314 -6.23 17.91 -12.23
C ALA A 314 -6.63 18.50 -10.87
N MET A 315 -7.37 19.62 -10.92
CA MET A 315 -7.97 20.25 -9.73
C MET A 315 -6.96 20.57 -8.62
N GLY A 316 -5.78 21.02 -9.02
CA GLY A 316 -4.66 21.31 -8.14
C GLY A 316 -3.44 20.42 -8.42
N GLY A 317 -2.33 20.72 -7.75
CA GLY A 317 -1.08 19.97 -7.89
C GLY A 317 0.15 20.82 -8.19
N GLU A 318 -0.05 22.12 -8.40
CA GLU A 318 0.94 23.07 -8.91
C GLU A 318 2.12 23.28 -7.96
N LYS A 319 1.95 23.03 -6.67
CA LYS A 319 2.99 23.18 -5.63
C LYS A 319 3.85 21.93 -5.41
N ASN A 320 3.59 20.85 -6.14
CA ASN A 320 4.41 19.65 -6.04
C ASN A 320 5.76 19.85 -6.72
N ARG A 321 6.83 19.29 -6.13
CA ARG A 321 8.17 19.28 -6.72
C ARG A 321 8.36 17.98 -7.49
N ILE A 322 8.52 18.08 -8.81
CA ILE A 322 8.60 16.92 -9.71
C ILE A 322 9.88 17.02 -10.54
N TYR A 323 10.87 16.18 -10.23
CA TYR A 323 12.19 16.22 -10.83
C TYR A 323 12.88 14.86 -10.74
N GLU A 324 13.87 14.60 -11.61
CA GLU A 324 14.64 13.35 -11.66
C GLU A 324 13.79 12.08 -11.82
N ASN A 325 12.62 12.17 -12.45
CA ASN A 325 11.80 11.00 -12.79
C ASN A 325 12.07 10.53 -14.23
N ASN A 326 11.67 9.31 -14.54
CA ASN A 326 11.79 8.68 -15.85
C ASN A 326 10.43 8.52 -16.51
N PHE A 327 10.19 9.23 -17.61
CA PHE A 327 8.96 9.15 -18.42
C PHE A 327 9.23 8.36 -19.71
N ILE A 328 8.83 7.07 -19.72
CA ILE A 328 9.27 6.10 -20.73
C ILE A 328 8.09 5.54 -21.53
N ASN A 329 8.01 5.88 -22.81
CA ASN A 329 7.06 5.26 -23.76
C ASN A 329 5.60 5.26 -23.30
N ASN A 330 5.16 6.30 -22.59
CA ASN A 330 3.73 6.50 -22.31
C ASN A 330 3.05 7.05 -23.58
N LEU A 331 1.77 6.72 -23.78
CA LEU A 331 1.01 7.26 -24.92
C LEU A 331 0.89 8.80 -24.81
N ILE A 332 0.66 9.30 -23.59
CA ILE A 332 0.76 10.72 -23.23
C ILE A 332 1.72 10.82 -22.04
N GLN A 333 2.82 11.58 -22.15
CA GLN A 333 3.76 11.70 -21.02
C GLN A 333 3.11 12.41 -19.83
N VAL A 334 2.40 13.52 -20.09
CA VAL A 334 1.70 14.28 -19.05
C VAL A 334 0.38 14.85 -19.56
N LYS A 335 -0.66 14.75 -18.74
CA LYS A 335 -1.96 15.43 -18.94
C LYS A 335 -2.22 16.37 -17.76
N TYR A 336 -2.03 17.68 -17.96
CA TYR A 336 -2.23 18.70 -16.92
C TYR A 336 -3.39 19.63 -17.25
N VAL A 337 -4.39 19.66 -16.38
CA VAL A 337 -5.58 20.52 -16.47
C VAL A 337 -5.50 21.61 -15.40
N GLY A 338 -4.77 22.68 -15.70
CA GLY A 338 -4.69 23.91 -14.89
C GLY A 338 -4.09 25.06 -15.69
N ASP A 339 -4.12 26.29 -15.17
CA ASP A 339 -3.89 27.51 -15.96
C ASP A 339 -2.51 28.16 -15.74
N GLU A 340 -1.60 27.45 -15.06
CA GLU A 340 -0.25 27.93 -14.77
C GLU A 340 0.80 27.30 -15.69
N LEU A 341 1.96 27.95 -15.80
CA LEU A 341 3.18 27.34 -16.33
C LEU A 341 3.97 26.75 -15.16
N LEU A 342 4.12 25.44 -15.14
CA LEU A 342 4.80 24.73 -14.06
C LEU A 342 6.20 24.30 -14.50
N GLN A 343 7.17 24.50 -13.60
CA GLN A 343 8.53 24.04 -13.80
C GLN A 343 8.75 22.69 -13.14
N TRP A 344 9.04 21.66 -13.94
CA TRP A 344 9.37 20.32 -13.48
C TRP A 344 10.88 20.07 -13.53
N SER A 345 11.60 20.89 -12.77
CA SER A 345 13.03 20.77 -12.54
C SER A 345 13.37 21.43 -11.21
N LEU A 346 14.37 20.93 -10.50
CA LEU A 346 14.85 21.50 -9.26
C LEU A 346 16.38 21.60 -9.27
N ALA A 347 16.91 22.74 -8.83
CA ALA A 347 18.36 22.97 -8.70
C ALA A 347 19.16 22.62 -9.97
N GLY A 348 18.63 22.96 -11.15
CA GLY A 348 19.27 22.71 -12.44
C GLY A 348 19.19 21.26 -12.93
N ARG A 349 18.30 20.44 -12.36
CA ARG A 349 18.05 19.06 -12.82
C ARG A 349 16.56 18.79 -13.02
N GLY A 350 16.23 18.29 -14.20
CA GLY A 350 14.88 17.95 -14.63
C GLY A 350 14.60 16.46 -14.60
N ASN A 351 13.72 16.01 -15.47
CA ASN A 351 13.31 14.63 -15.65
C ASN A 351 13.88 14.05 -16.95
N TYR A 352 13.93 12.73 -17.04
CA TYR A 352 14.21 12.03 -18.30
C TYR A 352 12.91 11.81 -19.07
N TRP A 353 12.95 12.08 -20.38
CA TRP A 353 11.82 11.91 -21.28
C TRP A 353 12.26 11.08 -22.49
N SER A 354 11.68 9.89 -22.66
CA SER A 354 11.98 9.00 -23.79
C SER A 354 11.74 9.62 -25.18
N GLY A 355 10.89 10.63 -25.28
CA GLY A 355 10.62 11.38 -26.51
C GLY A 355 11.47 12.65 -26.70
N TYR A 356 12.40 12.94 -25.79
CA TYR A 356 13.25 14.13 -25.90
C TYR A 356 14.29 13.96 -27.01
N MET A 357 14.25 14.88 -27.99
CA MET A 357 15.13 14.88 -29.17
C MET A 357 16.18 16.01 -29.12
N GLY A 358 16.40 16.60 -27.96
CA GLY A 358 17.43 17.63 -27.78
C GLY A 358 18.85 17.03 -27.74
N TRP A 359 19.82 17.91 -27.52
CA TRP A 359 21.23 17.57 -27.50
C TRP A 359 21.90 18.22 -26.29
N ASP A 360 23.00 17.62 -25.84
CA ASP A 360 23.81 18.13 -24.73
C ASP A 360 25.12 18.70 -25.28
N HIS A 361 25.21 20.03 -25.28
CA HIS A 361 26.40 20.75 -25.76
C HIS A 361 27.53 20.75 -24.73
N THR A 362 27.20 20.72 -23.44
CA THR A 362 28.13 20.88 -22.32
C THR A 362 28.69 19.55 -21.83
N GLN A 363 28.10 18.44 -22.27
CA GLN A 363 28.41 17.06 -21.85
C GLN A 363 28.24 16.83 -20.34
N ASP A 364 27.28 17.53 -19.73
CA ASP A 364 26.95 17.41 -18.31
C ASP A 364 25.75 16.49 -18.03
N GLY A 365 25.17 15.90 -19.09
CA GLY A 365 24.02 15.01 -19.03
C GLY A 365 22.68 15.74 -19.05
N ILE A 366 22.65 17.07 -19.26
CA ILE A 366 21.45 17.89 -19.34
C ILE A 366 21.27 18.40 -20.78
N GLY A 367 20.03 18.36 -21.27
CA GLY A 367 19.69 18.84 -22.59
C GLY A 367 19.73 20.37 -22.70
N ALA A 368 20.29 20.88 -23.81
CA ALA A 368 20.42 22.32 -24.06
C ALA A 368 19.09 23.02 -24.39
N GLN A 369 18.03 22.26 -24.68
CA GLN A 369 16.69 22.78 -24.95
C GLN A 369 15.72 22.33 -23.87
N SER A 370 14.82 23.22 -23.45
CA SER A 370 13.72 22.83 -22.58
C SER A 370 12.81 21.80 -23.24
N TYR A 371 12.26 20.89 -22.45
CA TYR A 371 11.19 20.00 -22.87
C TYR A 371 9.84 20.58 -22.41
N GLN A 372 8.86 20.61 -23.31
CA GLN A 372 7.50 21.02 -22.98
C GLN A 372 6.58 19.80 -23.06
N ALA A 373 6.12 19.34 -21.89
CA ALA A 373 5.36 18.09 -21.80
C ALA A 373 3.91 18.25 -22.26
N ASN A 374 3.34 19.45 -22.11
CA ASN A 374 2.05 19.83 -22.68
C ASN A 374 1.94 21.36 -22.83
N ASP A 375 1.05 21.80 -23.73
CA ASP A 375 0.78 23.21 -24.02
C ASP A 375 -0.74 23.54 -24.07
N SER A 376 -1.06 24.80 -24.37
CA SER A 376 -2.43 25.30 -24.52
C SER A 376 -3.18 24.62 -25.68
N MET A 377 -2.46 24.17 -26.71
CA MET A 377 -3.04 23.48 -27.87
C MET A 377 -3.43 22.04 -27.52
N ASP A 378 -2.65 21.35 -26.68
CA ASP A 378 -2.99 20.02 -26.19
C ASP A 378 -4.31 20.06 -25.40
N LYS A 379 -4.53 21.11 -24.59
CA LYS A 379 -5.82 21.33 -23.91
C LYS A 379 -6.98 21.49 -24.90
N LEU A 380 -6.76 22.19 -26.02
CA LEU A 380 -7.77 22.35 -27.06
C LEU A 380 -8.16 20.98 -27.65
N PHE A 381 -7.18 20.11 -27.90
CA PHE A 381 -7.44 18.77 -28.41
C PHE A 381 -8.08 17.84 -27.37
N TRP A 382 -7.76 17.98 -26.08
CA TRP A 382 -8.49 17.28 -25.02
C TRP A 382 -9.94 17.77 -24.90
N ARG A 383 -10.20 19.05 -25.19
CA ARG A 383 -11.54 19.63 -25.18
C ARG A 383 -12.35 19.26 -26.43
N TYR A 384 -11.69 19.11 -27.58
CA TYR A 384 -12.27 18.74 -28.87
C TYR A 384 -11.53 17.54 -29.47
N PRO A 385 -11.76 16.31 -28.95
CA PRO A 385 -11.04 15.12 -29.40
C PRO A 385 -11.21 14.84 -30.90
N GLU A 386 -12.30 15.33 -31.52
CA GLU A 386 -12.56 15.17 -32.95
C GLU A 386 -11.53 15.91 -33.82
N ALA A 387 -10.84 16.91 -33.27
CA ALA A 387 -9.81 17.68 -33.97
C ALA A 387 -8.41 17.04 -33.89
N LYS A 388 -8.24 15.93 -33.17
CA LYS A 388 -6.92 15.31 -32.91
C LYS A 388 -6.18 14.85 -34.17
N PHE A 389 -6.90 14.53 -35.25
CA PHE A 389 -6.29 14.21 -36.55
C PHE A 389 -5.44 15.36 -37.11
N LEU A 390 -5.63 16.59 -36.61
CA LEU A 390 -4.85 17.77 -36.98
C LEU A 390 -3.55 17.92 -36.18
N MET A 391 -3.32 17.16 -35.10
CA MET A 391 -2.15 17.34 -34.21
C MET A 391 -0.81 17.30 -34.95
N ASN A 392 -0.70 16.42 -35.96
CA ASN A 392 0.50 16.29 -36.79
C ASN A 392 0.40 17.08 -38.11
N SER A 393 -0.58 17.98 -38.24
CA SER A 393 -0.76 18.79 -39.44
C SER A 393 0.21 19.98 -39.47
N PRO A 394 0.66 20.41 -40.66
CA PRO A 394 1.52 21.59 -40.80
C PRO A 394 0.92 22.88 -40.20
N VAL A 395 -0.41 22.99 -40.14
CA VAL A 395 -1.11 24.14 -39.56
C VAL A 395 -0.88 24.21 -38.05
N VAL A 396 -0.97 23.07 -37.35
CA VAL A 396 -0.71 23.02 -35.91
C VAL A 396 0.76 23.30 -35.60
N SER A 397 1.69 22.78 -36.41
CA SER A 397 3.12 23.11 -36.26
C SER A 397 3.40 24.60 -36.46
N LEU A 398 2.77 25.24 -37.46
CA LEU A 398 2.91 26.68 -37.67
C LEU A 398 2.32 27.49 -36.51
N LEU A 399 1.14 27.10 -36.00
CA LEU A 399 0.52 27.76 -34.85
C LEU A 399 1.39 27.65 -33.59
N ARG A 400 1.96 26.47 -33.31
CA ARG A 400 2.92 26.27 -32.21
C ARG A 400 4.17 27.13 -32.38
N TRP A 401 4.71 27.22 -33.59
CA TRP A 401 5.84 28.10 -33.87
C TRP A 401 5.47 29.57 -33.63
N VAL A 402 4.32 30.04 -34.14
CA VAL A 402 3.85 31.41 -33.92
C VAL A 402 3.64 31.69 -32.43
N GLU A 403 3.02 30.78 -31.67
CA GLU A 403 2.85 30.89 -30.22
C GLU A 403 4.21 30.99 -29.51
N SER A 404 5.21 30.20 -29.93
CA SER A 404 6.58 30.28 -29.37
C SER A 404 7.28 31.63 -29.61
N GLN A 405 6.90 32.37 -30.66
CA GLN A 405 7.49 33.67 -31.00
C GLN A 405 6.73 34.85 -30.39
N LEU A 406 5.46 34.67 -30.02
CA LEU A 406 4.60 35.73 -29.50
C LEU A 406 4.56 35.70 -27.97
N THR A 407 5.09 36.75 -27.33
CA THR A 407 5.03 36.96 -25.87
C THR A 407 3.64 37.37 -25.34
N VAL A 408 2.60 37.29 -26.17
CA VAL A 408 1.26 37.87 -25.89
C VAL A 408 0.29 36.84 -25.28
N PHE A 409 0.60 35.54 -25.35
CA PHE A 409 -0.23 34.48 -24.76
C PHE A 409 0.30 34.07 -23.38
N THR A 410 -0.61 33.85 -22.43
CA THR A 410 -0.28 33.20 -21.16
C THR A 410 0.19 31.78 -21.47
N VAL A 411 1.50 31.54 -21.39
CA VAL A 411 2.06 30.20 -21.53
C VAL A 411 1.53 29.37 -20.36
N THR A 412 0.88 28.25 -20.64
CA THR A 412 0.39 27.30 -19.64
C THR A 412 0.91 25.91 -19.97
N GLY A 413 0.95 25.02 -18.99
CA GLY A 413 1.44 23.66 -19.18
C GLY A 413 2.64 23.36 -18.29
N ILE A 414 3.35 22.30 -18.67
CA ILE A 414 4.51 21.81 -17.93
C ILE A 414 5.74 21.95 -18.79
N LYS A 415 6.75 22.59 -18.21
CA LYS A 415 8.06 22.81 -18.80
C LYS A 415 9.15 22.22 -17.92
N ASP A 416 10.14 21.64 -18.56
CA ASP A 416 11.37 21.18 -17.93
C ASP A 416 12.54 21.85 -18.65
N ASP A 417 13.21 22.80 -17.99
CA ASP A 417 14.37 23.50 -18.56
C ASP A 417 15.67 22.70 -18.50
N TYR A 418 15.70 21.60 -17.73
CA TYR A 418 16.90 20.82 -17.50
C TYR A 418 16.66 19.32 -17.76
N PRO A 419 16.09 18.95 -18.93
CA PRO A 419 15.75 17.56 -19.20
C PRO A 419 17.01 16.70 -19.18
N LEU A 420 16.92 15.52 -18.57
CA LEU A 420 18.04 14.59 -18.49
C LEU A 420 18.22 13.87 -19.82
N MET A 421 19.48 13.73 -20.26
CA MET A 421 19.83 13.01 -21.50
C MET A 421 19.76 11.49 -21.36
N GLN A 422 19.83 10.98 -20.13
CA GLN A 422 19.78 9.57 -19.80
C GLN A 422 18.78 9.34 -18.67
N PRO A 423 18.18 8.14 -18.58
CA PRO A 423 17.34 7.79 -17.45
C PRO A 423 18.05 8.04 -16.12
N PHE A 424 17.32 8.62 -15.17
CA PHE A 424 17.77 8.75 -13.80
C PHE A 424 17.92 7.35 -13.18
N PRO A 425 19.03 7.06 -12.48
CA PRO A 425 19.27 5.74 -11.92
C PRO A 425 18.29 5.42 -10.79
N ILE A 426 17.59 4.30 -10.91
CA ILE A 426 16.69 3.76 -9.88
C ILE A 426 17.35 2.49 -9.34
N ASN A 427 17.92 2.57 -8.14
CA ASN A 427 18.49 1.40 -7.48
C ASN A 427 17.36 0.63 -6.79
N HIS A 428 16.98 -0.52 -7.34
CA HIS A 428 16.10 -1.44 -6.64
C HIS A 428 16.89 -2.19 -5.56
N PRO A 429 16.32 -2.39 -4.35
CA PRO A 429 16.78 -3.45 -3.47
C PRO A 429 16.70 -4.75 -4.28
N VAL A 430 17.85 -5.41 -4.44
CA VAL A 430 17.97 -6.63 -5.25
C VAL A 430 17.14 -7.73 -4.59
N GLU A 431 16.01 -8.10 -5.18
CA GLU A 431 15.44 -9.45 -5.02
C GLU A 431 14.93 -10.00 -6.36
N SER A 432 15.40 -11.21 -6.64
CA SER A 432 15.31 -11.98 -7.89
C SER A 432 13.92 -12.09 -8.49
N ASP A 433 13.85 -12.03 -9.82
CA ASP A 433 12.71 -12.37 -10.69
C ASP A 433 12.24 -13.84 -10.58
N MET A 434 12.13 -14.43 -9.39
CA MET A 434 11.50 -15.74 -9.19
C MET A 434 10.00 -15.57 -8.90
N PHE A 435 9.22 -15.05 -9.87
CA PHE A 435 7.78 -14.81 -9.68
C PHE A 435 6.83 -15.44 -10.70
N GLU A 436 7.31 -16.28 -11.61
CA GLU A 436 6.42 -16.89 -12.62
C GLU A 436 5.64 -18.15 -12.17
N SER A 437 5.57 -18.56 -10.89
CA SER A 437 4.97 -19.88 -10.59
C SER A 437 4.11 -20.12 -9.33
N GLU A 438 3.81 -19.13 -8.47
CA GLU A 438 3.10 -19.46 -7.20
C GLU A 438 1.61 -19.07 -7.12
N PHE A 439 1.03 -18.45 -8.15
CA PHE A 439 -0.43 -18.26 -8.25
C PHE A 439 -1.10 -19.33 -9.14
N VAL A 440 -0.56 -20.55 -9.16
CA VAL A 440 -1.24 -21.68 -9.79
C VAL A 440 -2.40 -22.09 -8.89
N TYR A 441 -3.62 -21.83 -9.35
CA TYR A 441 -4.84 -22.36 -8.77
C TYR A 441 -4.75 -23.90 -8.77
N GLU A 442 -4.62 -24.50 -7.58
CA GLU A 442 -5.15 -25.85 -7.40
C GLU A 442 -6.68 -25.71 -7.44
N GLN A 443 -7.26 -26.22 -8.54
CA GLN A 443 -8.71 -26.29 -8.75
C GLN A 443 -9.40 -27.20 -7.73
#